data_AF-A0A352TTN0-F1
#
_entry.id   AF-A0A352TTN0-F1
#
_cell.length_a   1.000
_cell.length_b   1.000
_cell.length_c   1.000
_cell.angle_alpha   90.00
_cell.angle_beta   90.00
_cell.angle_gamma   90.00
#
_symmetry.space_group_name_H-M   'P 1'
#
loop_
_entity.id
_entity.type
_entity.pdbx_description
1 polymer ?
#
loop_
_entity_poly.entity_id
_entity_poly.type
_entity_poly.pdbx_seq_one_letter_code
_entity_poly.pdbx_strand_id
1 'polypeptide(L)'
;MKDKIQVIQLTTATMLTTVGVILGNFSIILPIFSVPALRLDIVAIPIILAGLILGKWYGMGVGIVIDVINFLLYGQGVYHVGFTINYALIGLFSGLIPMFFMNKDFKFIKNTLLVTASVLVLATIIVLYSLNDLSLGGDSVSLNLEIRIAIVSLIFVMTLLTLGFMYLTLRDYKYEIRDMYV
;
A
#
# COMPACT_ATOMS: atom_id res chain seq x y z
N MET A 1 27.45 11.19 17.54
CA MET A 1 27.00 9.95 16.82
C MET A 1 25.55 10.04 16.36
N LYS A 2 24.62 10.51 17.19
CA LYS A 2 23.20 10.69 16.85
C LYS A 2 22.96 11.53 15.59
N ASP A 3 23.68 12.65 15.44
CA ASP A 3 23.50 13.56 14.30
C ASP A 3 23.94 12.93 12.97
N LYS A 4 25.03 12.13 12.97
CA LYS A 4 25.48 11.39 11.77
C LYS A 4 24.42 10.38 11.31
N ILE A 5 23.78 9.67 12.25
CA ILE A 5 22.73 8.71 11.94
C ILE A 5 21.50 9.42 11.37
N GLN A 6 21.11 10.56 11.93
CA GLN A 6 20.01 11.37 11.42
C GLN A 6 20.26 11.88 10.00
N VAL A 7 21.48 12.35 9.70
CA VAL A 7 21.86 12.79 8.34
C VAL A 7 21.76 11.63 7.35
N ILE A 8 22.22 10.43 7.73
CA ILE A 8 22.10 9.24 6.86
C ILE A 8 20.62 8.91 6.62
N GLN A 9 19.79 8.88 7.66
CA GLN A 9 18.36 8.61 7.53
C GLN A 9 17.67 9.60 6.59
N LEU A 10 17.95 10.90 6.74
CA LEU A 10 17.40 11.94 5.89
C LEU A 10 17.89 11.82 4.44
N THR A 11 19.16 11.48 4.25
CA THR A 11 19.74 11.29 2.91
C THR A 11 19.10 10.09 2.22
N THR A 12 18.96 8.96 2.91
CA THR A 12 18.29 7.77 2.39
C THR A 12 16.82 8.03 2.09
N ALA A 13 16.10 8.73 2.98
CA ALA A 13 14.72 9.14 2.74
C ALA A 13 14.59 10.00 1.47
N THR A 14 15.54 10.92 1.27
CA THR A 14 15.59 11.78 0.08
C THR A 14 15.84 10.95 -1.18
N MET A 15 16.80 10.03 -1.17
CA MET A 15 17.06 9.14 -2.31
C MET A 15 15.83 8.31 -2.68
N LEU A 16 15.16 7.70 -1.69
CA LEU A 16 13.93 6.93 -1.92
C LEU A 16 12.78 7.82 -2.43
N THR A 17 12.70 9.05 -1.93
CA THR A 17 11.75 10.06 -2.43
C THR A 17 12.01 10.35 -3.91
N THR A 18 13.26 10.61 -4.29
CA THR A 18 13.64 10.86 -5.69
C THR A 18 13.28 9.68 -6.59
N VAL A 19 13.56 8.45 -6.16
CA VAL A 19 13.15 7.24 -6.90
C VAL A 19 11.63 7.19 -7.04
N GLY A 20 10.87 7.42 -5.96
CA GLY A 20 9.41 7.45 -6.00
C GLY A 20 8.83 8.54 -6.91
N VAL A 21 9.49 9.69 -7.00
CA VAL A 21 9.10 10.76 -7.93
C VAL A 21 9.33 10.33 -9.38
N ILE A 22 10.48 9.72 -9.69
CA ILE A 22 10.77 9.21 -11.04
C ILE A 22 9.75 8.14 -11.44
N LEU A 23 9.46 7.21 -10.53
CA LEU A 23 8.48 6.15 -10.73
C LEU A 23 7.05 6.65 -10.86
N GLY A 24 6.74 7.85 -10.34
CA GLY A 24 5.44 8.50 -10.46
C GLY A 24 5.01 8.76 -11.90
N ASN A 25 5.97 8.86 -12.83
CA ASN A 25 5.67 8.98 -14.26
C ASN A 25 4.98 7.76 -14.86
N PHE A 26 5.12 6.59 -14.23
CA PHE A 26 4.47 5.36 -14.67
C PHE A 26 3.12 5.14 -13.96
N SER A 27 2.49 6.23 -13.49
CA SER A 27 1.19 6.20 -12.85
C SER A 27 0.06 6.36 -13.88
N ILE A 28 -0.97 5.54 -13.74
CA ILE A 28 -2.23 5.68 -14.47
C ILE A 28 -3.31 6.03 -13.45
N ILE A 29 -3.94 7.19 -13.62
CA ILE A 29 -5.09 7.60 -12.82
C ILE A 29 -6.35 7.20 -13.59
N LEU A 30 -7.10 6.26 -13.01
CA LEU A 30 -8.42 5.89 -13.49
C LEU A 30 -9.46 6.80 -12.81
N PRO A 31 -10.20 7.61 -13.59
CA PRO A 31 -11.29 8.40 -13.03
C PRO A 31 -12.41 7.45 -12.62
N ILE A 32 -12.67 7.37 -11.31
CA ILE A 32 -13.81 6.68 -10.74
C ILE A 32 -14.59 7.76 -9.98
N PHE A 33 -15.90 7.87 -10.17
CA PHE A 33 -16.75 8.91 -9.57
C PHE A 33 -16.60 10.31 -10.14
N SER A 34 -16.10 10.45 -11.37
CA SER A 34 -15.81 11.78 -11.98
C SER A 34 -14.74 12.57 -11.22
N VAL A 35 -14.09 11.86 -10.29
CA VAL A 35 -13.01 12.33 -9.45
C VAL A 35 -11.83 11.40 -9.77
N PRO A 36 -10.58 11.90 -9.80
CA PRO A 36 -9.42 11.02 -9.85
C PRO A 36 -9.38 10.23 -8.53
N ALA A 37 -9.92 9.00 -8.54
CA ALA A 37 -10.19 8.23 -7.33
C ALA A 37 -9.38 6.94 -7.22
N LEU A 38 -8.93 6.37 -8.34
CA LEU A 38 -8.02 5.22 -8.32
C LEU A 38 -6.74 5.55 -9.07
N ARG A 39 -5.63 5.45 -8.36
CA ARG A 39 -4.29 5.58 -8.93
C ARG A 39 -3.61 4.22 -8.90
N LEU A 40 -3.19 3.76 -10.08
CA LEU A 40 -2.39 2.56 -10.26
C LEU A 40 -0.97 2.99 -10.57
N ASP A 41 -0.02 2.58 -9.74
CA ASP A 41 1.38 2.96 -9.86
C ASP A 41 2.29 1.98 -9.13
N ILE A 42 3.59 2.16 -9.34
CA ILE A 42 4.67 1.43 -8.68
C ILE A 42 5.40 2.29 -7.63
N VAL A 43 4.84 3.46 -7.30
CA VAL A 43 5.40 4.42 -6.33
C VAL A 43 5.34 3.87 -4.90
N ALA A 44 4.39 2.96 -4.63
CA ALA A 44 4.29 2.28 -3.35
C ALA A 44 5.60 1.55 -2.96
N ILE A 45 6.41 1.08 -3.91
CA ILE A 45 7.64 0.31 -3.64
C ILE A 45 8.64 1.14 -2.81
N PRO A 46 9.15 2.31 -3.27
CA PRO A 46 10.09 3.11 -2.47
C PRO A 46 9.49 3.63 -1.15
N ILE A 47 8.17 3.88 -1.10
CA ILE A 47 7.48 4.27 0.14
C ILE A 47 7.52 3.12 1.17
N ILE A 48 7.21 1.90 0.73
CA ILE A 48 7.25 0.70 1.57
C ILE A 48 8.67 0.49 2.10
N LEU A 49 9.68 0.59 1.23
CA LEU A 49 11.10 0.47 1.62
C LEU A 49 11.50 1.53 2.64
N ALA A 50 11.07 2.78 2.46
CA ALA A 50 11.35 3.85 3.41
C ALA A 50 10.77 3.54 4.79
N GLY A 51 9.52 3.06 4.86
CA GLY A 51 8.92 2.65 6.12
C GLY A 51 9.62 1.46 6.76
N LEU A 52 9.92 0.41 6.00
CA LEU A 52 10.59 -0.80 6.50
C LEU A 52 12.00 -0.52 7.04
N ILE A 53 12.78 0.33 6.36
CA ILE A 53 14.20 0.58 6.69
C ILE A 53 14.36 1.72 7.70
N LEU A 54 13.63 2.82 7.52
CA LEU A 54 13.80 4.06 8.30
C LEU A 54 12.76 4.21 9.42
N GLY A 55 11.68 3.42 9.36
CA GLY A 55 10.61 3.41 10.34
C GLY A 55 9.39 4.24 9.93
N LYS A 56 8.31 4.08 10.70
CA LYS A 56 6.96 4.59 10.41
C LYS A 56 6.87 6.08 10.04
N TRP A 57 7.61 6.95 10.74
CA TRP A 57 7.52 8.40 10.52
C TRP A 57 8.23 8.84 9.24
N TYR A 58 9.38 8.24 8.93
CA TYR A 58 10.07 8.48 7.68
C TYR A 58 9.29 7.91 6.50
N GLY A 59 8.73 6.70 6.62
CA GLY A 59 7.85 6.12 5.59
C GLY A 59 6.65 7.01 5.30
N MET A 60 5.95 7.48 6.34
CA MET A 60 4.82 8.41 6.20
C MET A 60 5.24 9.71 5.49
N GLY A 61 6.34 10.33 5.94
CA GLY A 61 6.86 11.56 5.34
C GLY A 61 7.26 11.40 3.88
N VAL A 62 7.97 10.32 3.55
CA VAL A 62 8.36 10.00 2.17
C VAL A 62 7.12 9.85 1.26
N GLY A 63 6.09 9.15 1.72
CA GLY A 63 4.84 9.01 0.97
C GLY A 63 4.15 10.35 0.68
N ILE A 64 4.06 11.23 1.68
CA ILE A 64 3.49 12.58 1.53
C ILE A 64 4.29 13.39 0.51
N VAL A 65 5.62 13.44 0.68
CA VAL A 65 6.49 14.26 -0.16
C VAL A 65 6.47 13.78 -1.61
N ILE A 66 6.49 12.46 -1.85
CA ILE A 66 6.41 11.92 -3.21
C ILE A 66 5.09 12.32 -3.89
N ASP A 67 3.95 12.18 -3.21
CA ASP A 67 2.65 12.54 -3.81
C ASP A 67 2.58 14.03 -4.17
N VAL A 68 3.00 14.90 -3.25
CA VAL A 68 3.02 16.35 -3.47
C VAL A 68 3.92 16.71 -4.64
N ILE A 69 5.14 16.18 -4.69
CA ILE A 69 6.08 16.48 -5.78
C ILE A 69 5.56 15.93 -7.12
N ASN A 70 5.05 14.69 -7.14
CA ASN A 70 4.49 14.11 -8.35
C ASN A 70 3.30 14.90 -8.87
N PHE A 71 2.43 15.39 -7.98
CA PHE A 71 1.34 16.28 -8.38
C PHE A 71 1.88 17.59 -8.97
N LEU A 72 2.87 18.21 -8.34
CA LEU A 72 3.44 19.47 -8.84
C LEU A 72 4.14 19.32 -10.20
N LEU A 73 4.77 18.17 -10.47
CA LEU A 73 5.51 17.93 -11.70
C LEU A 73 4.65 17.34 -12.82
N TYR A 74 3.75 16.42 -12.48
CA TYR A 74 3.05 15.55 -13.44
C TYR A 74 1.53 15.50 -13.22
N GLY A 75 1.02 16.23 -12.22
CA GLY A 75 -0.39 16.19 -11.85
C GLY A 75 -1.28 16.64 -13.01
N GLN A 76 -2.23 15.78 -13.37
CA GLN A 76 -3.30 16.12 -14.32
C GLN A 76 -4.58 16.38 -13.52
N GLY A 77 -5.09 17.61 -13.58
CA GLY A 77 -6.31 18.02 -12.88
C GLY A 77 -6.08 18.55 -11.45
N VAL A 78 -7.11 18.44 -10.61
CA VAL A 78 -7.11 18.99 -9.25
C VAL A 78 -6.37 18.05 -8.29
N TYR A 79 -5.63 18.63 -7.34
CA TYR A 79 -4.97 17.87 -6.29
C TYR A 79 -5.97 17.07 -5.46
N HIS A 80 -5.74 15.76 -5.34
CA HIS A 80 -6.59 14.87 -4.57
C HIS A 80 -5.92 14.45 -3.27
N VAL A 81 -6.28 15.10 -2.17
CA VAL A 81 -5.71 14.88 -0.82
C VAL A 81 -5.81 13.42 -0.37
N GLY A 82 -6.83 12.68 -0.82
CA GLY A 82 -6.96 11.25 -0.52
C GLY A 82 -5.81 10.40 -1.04
N PHE A 83 -5.13 10.79 -2.12
CA PHE A 83 -3.96 10.05 -2.61
C PHE A 83 -2.74 10.26 -1.71
N THR A 84 -2.57 11.49 -1.21
CA THR A 84 -1.53 11.83 -0.24
C THR A 84 -1.71 11.05 1.04
N ILE A 85 -2.95 11.01 1.56
CA ILE A 85 -3.28 10.25 2.76
C ILE A 85 -3.03 8.75 2.52
N ASN A 86 -3.42 8.23 1.36
CA ASN A 86 -3.16 6.84 1.00
C ASN A 86 -1.65 6.51 1.04
N TYR A 87 -0.82 7.31 0.38
CA TYR A 87 0.64 7.11 0.38
C TYR A 87 1.27 7.30 1.76
N ALA A 88 0.79 8.27 2.54
CA ALA A 88 1.21 8.47 3.92
C ALA A 88 0.94 7.22 4.77
N LEU A 89 -0.26 6.64 4.62
CA LEU A 89 -0.67 5.42 5.33
C LEU A 89 0.12 4.20 4.88
N ILE A 90 0.38 4.04 3.57
CA ILE A 90 1.22 2.96 3.05
C ILE A 90 2.60 2.99 3.74
N GLY A 91 3.24 4.16 3.81
CA GLY A 91 4.54 4.32 4.45
C GLY A 91 4.51 4.18 5.98
N LEU A 92 3.44 4.64 6.62
CA LEU A 92 3.27 4.48 8.06
C LEU A 92 3.08 3.01 8.44
N PHE A 93 2.19 2.30 7.74
CA PHE A 93 1.90 0.89 8.02
C PHE A 93 3.10 0.00 7.69
N SER A 94 3.80 0.25 6.58
CA SER A 94 5.01 -0.52 6.26
C SER A 94 6.08 -0.39 7.36
N GLY A 95 6.24 0.79 7.96
CA GLY A 95 7.17 0.98 9.09
C GLY A 95 6.68 0.45 10.43
N LEU A 96 5.39 0.13 10.58
CA LEU A 96 4.86 -0.57 11.74
C LEU A 96 5.07 -2.09 11.66
N ILE A 97 5.18 -2.66 10.46
CA ILE A 97 5.35 -4.11 10.25
C ILE A 97 6.54 -4.66 11.06
N PRO A 98 7.77 -4.13 10.94
CA PRO A 98 8.90 -4.65 11.72
C PRO A 98 8.66 -4.55 13.23
N MET A 99 8.02 -3.47 13.70
CA MET A 99 7.75 -3.24 15.11
C MET A 99 6.77 -4.26 15.72
N PHE A 100 5.75 -4.69 14.97
CA PHE A 100 4.76 -5.65 15.46
C PHE A 100 5.17 -7.11 15.29
N PHE A 101 5.97 -7.41 14.25
CA PHE A 101 6.30 -8.78 13.88
C PHE A 101 7.72 -9.23 14.27
N MET A 102 8.63 -8.31 14.61
CA MET A 102 9.90 -8.67 15.25
C MET A 102 9.59 -9.42 16.55
N ASN A 103 10.08 -10.65 16.65
CA ASN A 103 9.97 -11.54 17.81
C ASN A 103 8.60 -12.22 18.01
N LYS A 104 7.77 -12.31 16.97
CA LYS A 104 6.53 -13.10 17.03
C LYS A 104 6.70 -14.44 16.33
N ASP A 105 6.09 -15.48 16.92
CA ASP A 105 6.09 -16.82 16.32
C ASP A 105 5.38 -16.82 14.97
N PHE A 106 5.88 -17.64 14.04
CA PHE A 106 5.30 -17.83 12.72
C PHE A 106 3.78 -18.07 12.74
N LYS A 107 3.28 -18.82 13.73
CA LYS A 107 1.85 -19.10 13.88
C LYS A 107 1.05 -17.83 14.20
N PHE A 108 1.62 -16.93 15.00
CA PHE A 108 1.02 -15.63 15.30
C PHE A 108 0.99 -14.76 14.04
N ILE A 109 2.12 -14.62 13.34
CA ILE A 109 2.22 -13.82 12.10
C ILE A 109 1.19 -14.30 11.07
N LYS A 110 1.15 -15.61 10.80
CA LYS A 110 0.21 -16.22 9.86
C LYS A 110 -1.25 -15.96 10.26
N ASN A 111 -1.58 -16.13 11.54
CA ASN A 111 -2.97 -15.99 11.99
C ASN A 111 -3.42 -14.52 11.99
N THR A 112 -2.58 -13.61 12.45
CA THR A 112 -2.84 -12.16 12.38
C THR A 112 -3.08 -11.76 10.93
N LEU A 113 -2.27 -12.25 9.99
CA LEU A 113 -2.41 -11.85 8.61
C LEU A 113 -3.68 -12.39 7.93
N LEU A 114 -4.01 -13.66 8.19
CA LEU A 114 -5.27 -14.26 7.73
C LEU A 114 -6.49 -13.49 8.26
N VAL A 115 -6.47 -13.11 9.54
CA VAL A 115 -7.54 -12.30 10.15
C VAL A 115 -7.62 -10.91 9.52
N THR A 116 -6.48 -10.24 9.30
CA THR A 116 -6.50 -8.92 8.65
C THR A 116 -7.00 -8.99 7.21
N ALA A 117 -6.61 -10.01 6.45
CA ALA A 117 -7.06 -10.20 5.07
C ALA A 117 -8.57 -10.48 5.02
N SER A 118 -9.10 -11.33 5.90
CA SER A 118 -10.54 -11.62 5.92
C SER A 118 -11.38 -10.41 6.33
N VAL A 119 -10.92 -9.62 7.31
CA VAL A 119 -11.59 -8.38 7.71
C VAL A 119 -11.62 -7.37 6.56
N LEU A 120 -10.54 -7.22 5.80
CA LEU A 120 -10.49 -6.32 4.64
C LEU A 120 -11.48 -6.76 3.55
N VAL A 121 -11.53 -8.06 3.22
CA VAL A 121 -12.51 -8.58 2.25
C VAL A 121 -13.94 -8.31 2.72
N LEU A 122 -14.26 -8.61 3.99
CA LEU A 122 -15.58 -8.35 4.55
C LEU A 122 -15.95 -6.85 4.51
N ALA A 123 -15.01 -5.96 4.85
CA ALA A 123 -15.23 -4.53 4.80
C ALA A 123 -15.53 -4.06 3.36
N THR A 124 -14.81 -4.56 2.35
CA THR A 124 -15.08 -4.21 0.95
C THR A 124 -16.45 -4.68 0.49
N ILE A 125 -16.88 -5.88 0.91
CA ILE A 125 -18.23 -6.38 0.63
C ILE A 125 -19.27 -5.44 1.24
N ILE A 126 -19.14 -5.09 2.51
CA ILE A 126 -20.08 -4.18 3.20
C ILE A 126 -20.20 -2.84 2.47
N VAL A 127 -19.07 -2.24 2.10
CA VAL A 127 -19.04 -0.96 1.39
C VAL A 127 -19.71 -1.07 0.01
N LEU A 128 -19.41 -2.11 -0.77
CA LEU A 128 -20.01 -2.32 -2.09
C LEU A 128 -21.52 -2.54 -2.04
N TYR A 129 -22.03 -3.20 -0.99
CA TYR A 129 -23.47 -3.38 -0.82
C TYR A 129 -24.18 -2.13 -0.32
N SER A 130 -23.47 -1.24 0.39
CA SER A 130 -24.01 0.04 0.85
C SER A 130 -24.11 1.11 -0.26
N LEU A 131 -23.48 0.89 -1.41
CA LEU A 131 -23.48 1.81 -2.55
C LEU A 131 -24.44 1.31 -3.64
N ASN A 132 -25.29 2.19 -4.16
CA ASN A 132 -26.26 1.83 -5.21
C ASN A 132 -25.78 2.19 -6.62
N ASP A 133 -25.06 3.30 -6.77
CA ASP A 133 -24.52 3.76 -8.05
C ASP A 133 -23.03 4.08 -7.91
N LEU A 134 -22.24 3.69 -8.91
CA LEU A 134 -20.89 4.20 -9.13
C LEU A 134 -20.98 5.35 -10.11
N SER A 135 -20.73 6.58 -9.68
CA SER A 135 -20.37 7.62 -10.65
C SER A 135 -19.05 7.21 -11.33
N LEU A 136 -18.87 7.49 -12.62
CA LEU A 136 -17.66 7.33 -13.43
C LEU A 136 -17.66 8.50 -14.44
N GLY A 137 -16.75 9.46 -14.29
CA GLY A 137 -16.51 10.47 -15.34
C GLY A 137 -17.69 11.35 -15.76
N GLY A 138 -18.71 11.56 -14.92
CA GLY A 138 -19.93 12.34 -15.18
C GLY A 138 -21.17 11.47 -15.34
N ASP A 139 -20.97 10.18 -15.64
CA ASP A 139 -22.04 9.19 -15.78
C ASP A 139 -22.20 8.38 -14.49
N SER A 140 -23.43 8.08 -14.08
CA SER A 140 -23.69 7.12 -13.01
C SER A 140 -23.88 5.72 -13.60
N VAL A 141 -22.89 4.85 -13.42
CA VAL A 141 -23.03 3.42 -13.65
C VAL A 141 -23.70 2.81 -12.43
N SER A 142 -24.94 2.35 -12.60
CA SER A 142 -25.64 1.64 -11.53
C SER A 142 -24.85 0.37 -11.15
N LEU A 143 -24.68 0.15 -9.85
CA LEU A 143 -24.05 -1.08 -9.34
C LEU A 143 -25.03 -2.23 -9.47
N ASN A 144 -25.17 -2.74 -10.69
CA ASN A 144 -25.89 -3.98 -10.92
C ASN A 144 -25.18 -5.15 -10.22
N LEU A 145 -25.95 -6.19 -9.89
CA LEU A 145 -25.47 -7.36 -9.17
C LEU A 145 -24.23 -7.99 -9.83
N GLU A 146 -24.18 -8.00 -11.16
CA GLU A 146 -23.07 -8.54 -11.95
C GLU A 146 -21.75 -7.79 -11.70
N ILE A 147 -21.79 -6.46 -11.68
CA ILE A 147 -20.61 -5.62 -11.42
C ILE A 147 -20.12 -5.82 -9.98
N ARG A 148 -21.05 -5.94 -9.01
CA ARG A 148 -20.70 -6.20 -7.60
C ARG A 148 -19.99 -7.55 -7.45
N ILE A 149 -20.52 -8.60 -8.07
CA ILE A 149 -19.92 -9.94 -8.04
C ILE A 149 -18.55 -9.94 -8.74
N ALA A 150 -18.40 -9.21 -9.85
CA ALA A 150 -17.12 -9.07 -10.55
C ALA A 150 -16.05 -8.39 -9.67
N ILE A 151 -16.38 -7.28 -9.00
CA ILE A 151 -15.44 -6.58 -8.11
C ILE A 151 -15.07 -7.46 -6.91
N VAL A 152 -16.05 -8.09 -6.27
CA VAL A 152 -15.80 -8.97 -5.11
C VAL A 152 -14.95 -10.17 -5.49
N SER A 153 -15.21 -10.80 -6.63
CA SER A 153 -14.41 -11.94 -7.10
C SER A 153 -12.98 -11.54 -7.43
N LEU A 154 -12.78 -10.37 -8.06
CA LEU A 154 -11.44 -9.81 -8.32
C LEU A 154 -10.67 -9.58 -7.01
N ILE A 155 -11.28 -8.92 -6.03
CA ILE A 155 -10.67 -8.66 -4.72
C ILE A 155 -10.33 -9.99 -4.03
N PHE A 156 -11.25 -10.95 -4.05
CA PHE A 156 -11.04 -12.26 -3.44
C PHE A 156 -9.83 -12.99 -4.06
N VAL A 157 -9.73 -13.01 -5.40
CA VAL A 157 -8.58 -13.58 -6.11
C VAL A 157 -7.28 -12.85 -5.73
N MET A 158 -7.29 -11.52 -5.69
CA MET A 158 -6.12 -10.74 -5.27
C MET A 158 -5.70 -11.04 -3.83
N THR A 159 -6.65 -11.23 -2.91
CA THR A 159 -6.32 -11.63 -1.53
C THR A 159 -5.77 -13.05 -1.42
N LEU A 160 -6.23 -13.99 -2.27
CA LEU A 160 -5.66 -15.33 -2.32
C LEU A 160 -4.22 -15.30 -2.85
N LEU A 161 -3.95 -14.50 -3.88
CA LEU A 161 -2.60 -14.34 -4.43
C LEU A 161 -1.64 -13.75 -3.40
N THR A 162 -2.06 -12.73 -2.65
CA THR A 162 -1.20 -12.13 -1.61
C THR A 162 -0.94 -13.08 -0.45
N LEU A 163 -1.95 -13.85 0.00
CA LEU A 163 -1.77 -14.90 1.01
C LEU A 163 -0.86 -16.04 0.50
N GLY A 164 -1.00 -16.41 -0.78
CA GLY A 164 -0.16 -17.42 -1.43
C GLY A 164 1.31 -17.00 -1.54
N PHE A 165 1.55 -15.79 -2.06
CA PHE A 165 2.88 -15.20 -2.10
C PHE A 165 3.52 -15.16 -0.71
N MET A 166 2.75 -14.72 0.28
CA MET A 166 3.23 -14.68 1.65
C MET A 166 3.54 -16.04 2.25
N TYR A 167 2.71 -17.05 1.98
CA TYR A 167 2.99 -18.41 2.43
C TYR A 167 4.35 -18.89 1.90
N LEU A 168 4.69 -18.57 0.65
CA LEU A 168 5.99 -18.88 0.07
C LEU A 168 7.12 -18.12 0.78
N THR A 169 7.00 -16.79 0.93
CA THR A 169 8.03 -15.97 1.61
C THR A 169 8.26 -16.42 3.05
N LEU A 170 7.20 -16.68 3.81
CA LEU A 170 7.29 -17.12 5.20
C LEU A 170 7.81 -18.56 5.30
N ARG A 171 7.51 -19.42 4.33
CA ARG A 171 8.07 -20.78 4.26
C ARG A 171 9.59 -20.70 4.09
N ASP A 172 10.06 -19.86 3.18
CA ASP A 172 11.49 -19.72 2.89
C ASP A 172 12.26 -19.12 4.09
N TYR A 173 11.65 -18.16 4.83
CA TYR A 173 12.18 -17.65 6.09
C TYR A 173 12.38 -18.73 7.18
N LYS A 174 11.50 -19.73 7.24
CA LYS A 174 11.62 -20.86 8.18
C LYS A 174 12.80 -21.77 7.85
N TYR A 175 13.16 -21.91 6.57
CA TYR A 175 14.32 -22.70 6.16
C TYR A 175 15.63 -22.00 6.51
N GLU A 176 15.72 -20.69 6.26
CA GLU A 176 16.92 -19.88 6.52
C GLU A 176 17.31 -19.83 8.00
N ILE A 177 16.33 -19.74 8.91
CA ILE A 177 16.59 -19.82 10.35
C ILE A 177 17.08 -21.22 10.75
N ARG A 178 16.53 -22.28 10.16
CA ARG A 178 16.91 -23.66 10.52
C ARG A 178 18.33 -23.99 10.10
N ASP A 179 18.79 -23.46 8.97
CA ASP A 179 20.14 -23.69 8.44
C ASP A 179 21.21 -22.85 9.15
N MET A 180 20.84 -21.81 9.91
CA MET A 180 21.77 -21.03 10.77
C MET A 180 22.11 -21.71 12.10
N TYR A 181 21.37 -22.74 12.53
CA TYR A 181 21.56 -23.44 13.80
C TYR A 181 22.05 -24.90 13.65
N VAL A 182 22.49 -25.28 12.44
CA VAL A 182 23.15 -26.56 12.14
C VAL A 182 24.59 -26.25 11.72
#